data_AF-A0A1R3J3X3-F1
#
_entry.id   AF-A0A1R3J3X3-F1
#
_cell.length_a   1.000
_cell.length_b   1.000
_cell.length_c   1.000
_cell.angle_alpha   90.00
_cell.angle_beta   90.00
_cell.angle_gamma   90.00
#
_symmetry.space_group_name_H-M   'P 1'
#
loop_
_entity.id
_entity.type
_entity.pdbx_description
1 polymer ?
#
loop_
_entity_poly.entity_id
_entity_poly.type
_entity_poly.pdbx_seq_one_letter_code
_entity_poly.pdbx_strand_id
1 'polypeptide(L)'
;MSTARLRETIVEILSEAQSDSPEVQQKALQTLVSITKVSPQNRTLLAQTNGAISILLKLSKSLSPIIETLSLTILFNLSLNPDLKLSLADMETIDHLNSIIISPTSPESSKLASSLICSLAMLDKNKAKFGVGGTIPLLINSVSGRTRCAAAHHLLSSLAELVQFHGNCTVAVRAAAVPVLIQVIKSADGEDLAGTSLAVLGLLARFDEGLNALKNTGQVVNSMVDVLKGRCMLSKEGAAEILLRLFDESEGCLRDALRIPEFLNLLADISVRGSAKAREKAGLLLKKTMEANIDPYSDETAMFF
;
A
#
# COMPACT_ATOMS: atom_id res chain seq x y z
N MET A 1 8.16 -11.46 -36.31
CA MET A 1 6.74 -11.55 -36.73
C MET A 1 6.26 -10.14 -37.03
N SER A 2 5.53 -9.88 -38.12
CA SER A 2 5.01 -8.54 -38.39
C SER A 2 3.88 -8.17 -37.42
N THR A 3 3.68 -6.88 -37.14
CA THR A 3 2.62 -6.38 -36.25
C THR A 3 1.21 -6.84 -36.68
N ALA A 4 0.97 -6.94 -38.00
CA ALA A 4 -0.29 -7.44 -38.54
C ALA A 4 -0.51 -8.93 -38.21
N ARG A 5 0.49 -9.78 -38.43
CA ARG A 5 0.41 -11.21 -38.07
C ARG A 5 0.22 -11.41 -36.57
N LEU A 6 0.85 -10.59 -35.73
CA LEU A 6 0.65 -10.65 -34.28
C LEU A 6 -0.77 -10.28 -33.87
N ARG A 7 -1.37 -9.28 -34.53
CA ARG A 7 -2.76 -8.90 -34.27
C ARG A 7 -3.72 -10.06 -34.61
N GLU A 8 -3.54 -10.70 -35.77
CA GLU A 8 -4.33 -11.88 -36.18
C GLU A 8 -4.18 -13.01 -35.16
N THR A 9 -2.94 -13.34 -34.77
CA THR A 9 -2.69 -14.35 -33.74
C THR A 9 -3.34 -14.01 -32.40
N ILE A 10 -3.33 -12.73 -31.97
CA ILE A 10 -4.00 -12.32 -30.72
C ILE A 10 -5.52 -12.53 -30.81
N VAL A 11 -6.13 -12.25 -31.96
CA VAL A 11 -7.58 -12.45 -32.18
C VAL A 11 -7.92 -13.94 -32.12
N GLU A 12 -7.13 -14.80 -32.77
CA GLU A 12 -7.29 -16.25 -32.72
C GLU A 12 -7.18 -16.78 -31.28
N ILE A 13 -6.13 -16.39 -30.55
CA ILE A 13 -5.94 -16.81 -29.16
C ILE A 13 -7.07 -16.31 -28.25
N LEU A 14 -7.59 -15.10 -28.45
CA LEU A 14 -8.74 -14.59 -27.70
C LEU A 14 -10.04 -15.37 -27.99
N SER A 15 -10.19 -15.88 -29.22
CA SER A 15 -11.27 -16.78 -29.57
C SER A 15 -11.12 -18.12 -28.84
N GLU A 16 -9.91 -18.69 -28.84
CA GLU A 16 -9.60 -19.93 -28.10
C GLU A 16 -9.79 -19.78 -26.58
N ALA A 17 -9.50 -18.61 -26.02
CA ALA A 17 -9.74 -18.30 -24.61
C ALA A 17 -11.23 -18.31 -24.21
N GLN A 18 -12.15 -18.33 -25.18
CA GLN A 18 -13.59 -18.46 -24.95
C GLN A 18 -14.14 -19.84 -25.29
N SER A 19 -13.27 -20.80 -25.62
CA SER A 19 -13.64 -22.19 -25.90
C SER A 19 -14.30 -22.86 -24.70
N ASP A 20 -15.24 -23.77 -24.97
CA ASP A 20 -15.86 -24.63 -23.96
C ASP A 20 -14.90 -25.72 -23.44
N SER A 21 -13.77 -25.97 -24.12
CA SER A 21 -12.72 -26.88 -23.64
C SER A 21 -11.81 -26.15 -22.64
N PRO A 22 -11.74 -26.61 -21.36
CA PRO A 22 -10.86 -26.03 -20.36
C PRO A 22 -9.38 -26.05 -20.76
N GLU A 23 -8.94 -27.09 -21.47
CA GLU A 23 -7.56 -27.25 -21.92
C GLU A 23 -7.18 -26.21 -22.98
N VAL A 24 -8.06 -26.00 -23.97
CA VAL A 24 -7.88 -24.99 -25.01
C VAL A 24 -7.88 -23.60 -24.38
N GLN A 25 -8.87 -23.32 -23.52
CA GLN A 25 -8.99 -22.05 -22.83
C GLN A 25 -7.77 -21.73 -21.96
N GLN A 26 -7.30 -22.69 -21.16
CA GLN A 26 -6.11 -22.52 -20.32
C GLN A 26 -4.85 -22.26 -21.16
N LYS A 27 -4.65 -23.04 -22.23
CA LYS A 27 -3.49 -22.89 -23.12
C LYS A 27 -3.47 -21.50 -23.78
N ALA A 28 -4.62 -21.04 -24.27
CA ALA A 28 -4.76 -19.72 -24.86
C ALA A 28 -4.39 -18.61 -23.87
N LEU A 29 -4.91 -18.67 -22.64
CA LEU A 29 -4.59 -17.70 -21.61
C LEU A 29 -3.11 -17.74 -21.19
N GLN A 30 -2.48 -18.92 -21.09
CA GLN A 30 -1.04 -19.04 -20.84
C GLN A 30 -0.20 -18.38 -21.96
N THR A 31 -0.63 -18.50 -23.22
CA THR A 31 0.00 -17.80 -24.33
C THR A 31 -0.18 -16.28 -24.21
N LEU A 32 -1.37 -15.78 -23.86
CA LEU A 32 -1.60 -14.34 -23.63
C LEU A 32 -0.78 -13.79 -22.46
N VAL A 33 -0.63 -14.54 -21.37
CA VAL A 33 0.26 -14.18 -20.25
C VAL A 33 1.69 -14.00 -20.78
N SER A 34 2.19 -14.94 -21.58
CA SER A 34 3.55 -14.89 -22.13
C SER A 34 3.75 -13.69 -23.07
N ILE A 35 2.76 -13.42 -23.94
CA ILE A 35 2.76 -12.30 -24.88
C ILE A 35 2.77 -10.95 -24.15
N THR A 36 1.96 -10.82 -23.10
CA THR A 36 1.78 -9.56 -22.36
C THR A 36 2.86 -9.30 -21.31
N LYS A 37 3.53 -10.34 -20.80
CA LYS A 37 4.57 -10.20 -19.78
C LYS A 37 5.74 -9.32 -20.25
N VAL A 38 6.17 -9.48 -21.49
CA VAL A 38 7.48 -8.97 -21.94
C VAL A 38 7.44 -7.69 -22.77
N SER A 39 6.34 -7.40 -23.47
CA SER A 39 6.32 -6.34 -24.49
C SER A 39 5.22 -5.31 -24.25
N PRO A 40 5.55 -4.02 -24.06
CA PRO A 40 4.59 -2.92 -24.03
C PRO A 40 3.72 -2.86 -25.29
N GLN A 41 4.31 -3.11 -26.46
CA GLN A 41 3.60 -3.09 -27.74
C GLN A 41 2.55 -4.21 -27.80
N ASN A 42 2.88 -5.40 -27.28
CA ASN A 42 1.93 -6.53 -27.25
C ASN A 42 0.75 -6.24 -26.31
N ARG A 43 1.00 -5.57 -25.17
CA ARG A 43 -0.07 -5.13 -24.26
C ARG A 43 -1.03 -4.17 -24.96
N THR A 44 -0.48 -3.18 -25.68
CA THR A 44 -1.27 -2.22 -26.47
C THR A 44 -2.07 -2.93 -27.57
N LEU A 45 -1.46 -3.87 -28.30
CA LEU A 45 -2.15 -4.62 -29.33
C LEU A 45 -3.30 -5.45 -28.77
N LEU A 46 -3.08 -6.16 -27.65
CA LEU A 46 -4.14 -6.94 -27.00
C LEU A 46 -5.29 -6.03 -26.54
N ALA A 47 -4.98 -4.89 -25.93
CA ALA A 47 -6.00 -3.96 -25.45
C ALA A 47 -6.78 -3.28 -26.59
N GLN A 48 -6.17 -3.10 -27.77
CA GLN A 48 -6.83 -2.59 -28.97
C GLN A 48 -7.69 -3.63 -29.68
N THR A 49 -7.55 -4.92 -29.35
CA THR A 49 -8.42 -5.95 -29.91
C THR A 49 -9.83 -5.82 -29.34
N ASN A 50 -10.80 -5.74 -30.24
CA ASN A 50 -12.19 -5.49 -29.86
C ASN A 50 -12.70 -6.55 -28.86
N GLY A 51 -13.31 -6.08 -27.76
CA GLY A 51 -13.85 -6.95 -26.71
C GLY A 51 -12.83 -7.62 -25.79
N ALA A 52 -11.51 -7.50 -26.04
CA ALA A 52 -10.48 -8.23 -25.28
C ALA A 52 -10.55 -7.99 -23.77
N ILE A 53 -10.66 -6.73 -23.34
CA ILE A 53 -10.75 -6.38 -21.91
C ILE A 53 -12.02 -6.97 -21.28
N SER A 54 -13.17 -6.87 -21.96
CA SER A 54 -14.43 -7.42 -21.47
C SER A 54 -14.39 -8.94 -21.36
N ILE A 55 -13.78 -9.64 -22.33
CA ILE A 55 -13.54 -11.09 -22.29
C ILE A 55 -12.68 -11.44 -21.08
N LEU A 56 -11.58 -10.72 -20.86
CA LEU A 56 -10.68 -10.97 -19.73
C LEU A 56 -11.38 -10.71 -18.38
N LEU A 57 -12.16 -9.64 -18.25
CA LEU A 57 -12.96 -9.35 -17.05
C LEU A 57 -14.05 -10.41 -16.79
N LYS A 58 -14.62 -11.00 -17.85
CA LYS A 58 -15.54 -12.13 -17.73
C LYS A 58 -14.80 -13.39 -17.25
N LEU A 59 -13.63 -13.67 -17.81
CA LEU A 59 -12.81 -14.83 -17.45
C LEU A 59 -12.21 -14.72 -16.04
N SER A 60 -11.96 -13.51 -15.54
CA SER A 60 -11.55 -13.30 -14.13
C SER A 60 -12.69 -13.54 -13.13
N LYS A 61 -13.93 -13.71 -13.59
CA LYS A 61 -15.08 -14.15 -12.78
C LYS A 61 -15.34 -15.67 -12.89
N SER A 62 -14.43 -16.42 -13.53
CA SER A 62 -14.56 -17.87 -13.71
C SER A 62 -14.52 -18.62 -12.37
N LEU A 63 -15.30 -19.70 -12.25
CA LEU A 63 -15.22 -20.61 -11.09
C LEU A 63 -13.94 -21.46 -11.09
N SER A 64 -13.21 -21.51 -12.21
CA SER A 64 -11.92 -22.19 -12.28
C SER A 64 -10.80 -21.27 -11.76
N PRO A 65 -10.13 -21.61 -10.64
CA PRO A 65 -9.09 -20.76 -10.07
C PRO A 65 -7.91 -20.51 -11.03
N ILE A 66 -7.62 -21.47 -11.90
CA ILE A 66 -6.56 -21.36 -12.90
C ILE A 66 -6.93 -20.31 -13.96
N ILE A 67 -8.16 -20.36 -14.47
CA ILE A 67 -8.65 -19.42 -15.49
C ILE A 67 -8.74 -18.01 -14.91
N GLU A 68 -9.27 -17.87 -13.70
CA GLU A 68 -9.29 -16.59 -12.98
C GLU A 68 -7.88 -16.02 -12.83
N THR A 69 -6.94 -16.80 -12.30
CA THR A 69 -5.57 -16.35 -12.04
C THR A 69 -4.85 -15.93 -13.33
N LEU A 70 -4.98 -16.71 -14.40
CA LEU A 70 -4.39 -16.36 -15.70
C LEU A 70 -5.01 -15.08 -16.27
N SER A 71 -6.34 -14.92 -16.15
CA SER A 71 -7.00 -13.70 -16.61
C SER A 71 -6.58 -12.46 -15.81
N LEU A 72 -6.54 -12.56 -14.48
CA LEU A 72 -6.04 -11.50 -13.60
C LEU A 72 -4.58 -11.14 -13.90
N THR A 73 -3.75 -12.13 -14.23
CA THR A 73 -2.35 -11.89 -14.64
C THR A 73 -2.28 -11.08 -15.92
N ILE A 74 -3.13 -11.37 -16.91
CA ILE A 74 -3.19 -10.62 -18.17
C ILE A 74 -3.68 -9.19 -17.90
N LEU A 75 -4.74 -9.01 -17.12
CA LEU A 75 -5.25 -7.69 -16.73
C LEU A 75 -4.19 -6.88 -15.97
N PHE A 76 -3.46 -7.50 -15.04
CA PHE A 76 -2.32 -6.90 -14.38
C PHE A 76 -1.24 -6.46 -15.39
N ASN A 77 -0.84 -7.33 -16.32
CA ASN A 77 0.15 -6.99 -17.34
C ASN A 77 -0.33 -5.82 -18.22
N LEU A 78 -1.61 -5.78 -18.60
CA LEU A 78 -2.20 -4.67 -19.35
C LEU A 78 -2.15 -3.37 -18.55
N SER A 79 -2.41 -3.42 -17.24
CA SER A 79 -2.35 -2.24 -16.37
C SER A 79 -0.96 -1.60 -16.31
N LEU A 80 0.11 -2.32 -16.67
CA LEU A 80 1.46 -1.77 -16.75
C LEU A 80 1.63 -0.76 -17.91
N ASN A 81 0.65 -0.66 -18.82
CA ASN A 81 0.56 0.43 -19.79
C ASN A 81 -0.20 1.62 -19.15
N PRO A 82 0.43 2.81 -18.98
CA PRO A 82 -0.22 3.99 -18.42
C PRO A 82 -1.52 4.40 -19.13
N ASP A 83 -1.58 4.24 -20.46
CA ASP A 83 -2.74 4.64 -21.27
C ASP A 83 -4.00 3.80 -20.97
N LEU A 84 -3.81 2.59 -20.45
CA LEU A 84 -4.90 1.66 -20.14
C LEU A 84 -5.41 1.79 -18.70
N LYS A 85 -4.66 2.46 -17.79
CA LYS A 85 -5.03 2.52 -16.37
C LYS A 85 -6.38 3.19 -16.15
N LEU A 86 -6.71 4.23 -16.93
CA LEU A 86 -7.96 4.95 -16.77
C LEU A 86 -9.17 4.09 -17.18
N SER A 87 -9.07 3.37 -18.30
CA SER A 87 -10.15 2.52 -18.82
C SER A 87 -10.33 1.23 -18.01
N LEU A 88 -9.25 0.69 -17.43
CA LEU A 88 -9.29 -0.50 -16.58
C LEU A 88 -9.76 -0.22 -15.13
N ALA A 89 -10.05 1.04 -14.79
CA ALA A 89 -10.52 1.45 -13.47
C ALA A 89 -11.93 2.05 -13.54
N ASP A 90 -12.84 1.36 -14.24
CA ASP A 90 -14.28 1.61 -14.12
C ASP A 90 -14.85 0.97 -12.84
N MET A 91 -16.06 1.37 -12.45
CA MET A 91 -16.67 0.89 -11.20
C MET A 91 -16.91 -0.62 -11.22
N GLU A 92 -17.28 -1.20 -12.37
CA GLU A 92 -17.49 -2.65 -12.45
C GLU A 92 -16.20 -3.43 -12.17
N THR A 93 -15.08 -2.96 -12.73
CA THR A 93 -13.76 -3.57 -12.47
C THR A 93 -13.35 -3.38 -11.02
N ILE A 94 -13.55 -2.18 -10.45
CA ILE A 94 -13.24 -1.91 -9.03
C ILE A 94 -14.04 -2.84 -8.11
N ASP A 95 -15.35 -2.96 -8.33
CA ASP A 95 -16.23 -3.83 -7.54
C ASP A 95 -15.83 -5.30 -7.68
N HIS A 96 -15.45 -5.73 -8.88
CA HIS A 96 -14.96 -7.08 -9.11
C HIS A 96 -13.63 -7.34 -8.35
N LEU A 97 -12.65 -6.43 -8.43
CA LEU A 97 -11.39 -6.59 -7.71
C LEU A 97 -11.62 -6.61 -6.19
N ASN A 98 -12.51 -5.76 -5.69
CA ASN A 98 -12.92 -5.76 -4.29
C ASN A 98 -13.53 -7.11 -3.88
N SER A 99 -14.39 -7.71 -4.71
CA SER A 99 -14.97 -9.04 -4.44
C SER A 99 -13.92 -10.14 -4.30
N ILE A 100 -12.85 -10.09 -5.10
CA ILE A 100 -11.73 -11.05 -5.02
C ILE A 100 -10.96 -10.86 -3.71
N ILE A 101 -10.77 -9.62 -3.25
CA ILE A 101 -10.09 -9.36 -1.97
C ILE A 101 -10.91 -9.88 -0.77
N ILE A 102 -12.24 -9.72 -0.83
CA ILE A 102 -13.17 -10.23 0.20
C ILE A 102 -13.09 -11.76 0.27
N SER A 103 -13.30 -12.42 -0.88
CA SER A 103 -13.43 -13.87 -1.00
C SER A 103 -12.49 -14.43 -2.07
N PRO A 104 -11.18 -14.50 -1.80
CA PRO A 104 -10.22 -14.95 -2.80
C PRO A 104 -10.35 -16.46 -3.03
N THR A 105 -10.37 -16.87 -4.30
CA THR A 105 -10.32 -18.30 -4.68
C THR A 105 -8.97 -18.95 -4.39
N SER A 106 -7.90 -18.15 -4.34
CA SER A 106 -6.56 -18.57 -3.95
C SER A 106 -5.76 -17.41 -3.35
N PRO A 107 -4.68 -17.69 -2.59
CA PRO A 107 -3.75 -16.66 -2.14
C PRO A 107 -3.17 -15.83 -3.29
N GLU A 108 -2.97 -16.45 -4.47
CA GLU A 108 -2.46 -15.78 -5.66
C GLU A 108 -3.48 -14.82 -6.26
N SER A 109 -4.77 -15.18 -6.28
CA SER A 109 -5.86 -14.29 -6.73
C SER A 109 -5.89 -13.00 -5.92
N SER A 110 -5.76 -13.09 -4.59
CA SER A 110 -5.71 -11.92 -3.71
C SER A 110 -4.47 -11.04 -3.97
N LYS A 111 -3.31 -11.65 -4.19
CA LYS A 111 -2.07 -10.92 -4.56
C LYS A 111 -2.20 -10.21 -5.90
N LEU A 112 -2.71 -10.87 -6.92
CA LEU A 112 -2.89 -10.31 -8.26
C LEU A 112 -3.92 -9.18 -8.25
N ALA A 113 -5.07 -9.38 -7.61
CA ALA A 113 -6.09 -8.35 -7.46
C ALA A 113 -5.53 -7.11 -6.75
N SER A 114 -4.81 -7.30 -5.63
CA SER A 114 -4.16 -6.20 -4.91
C SER A 114 -3.11 -5.51 -5.80
N SER A 115 -2.26 -6.26 -6.50
CA SER A 115 -1.23 -5.69 -7.37
C SER A 115 -1.84 -4.91 -8.54
N LEU A 116 -2.98 -5.36 -9.07
CA LEU A 116 -3.74 -4.66 -10.09
C LEU A 116 -4.36 -3.37 -9.54
N ILE A 117 -4.97 -3.39 -8.34
CA ILE A 117 -5.44 -2.18 -7.66
C ILE A 117 -4.29 -1.17 -7.50
N CYS A 118 -3.15 -1.59 -6.96
CA CYS A 118 -1.97 -0.75 -6.79
C CYS A 118 -1.51 -0.15 -8.12
N SER A 119 -1.36 -0.97 -9.16
CA SER A 119 -0.96 -0.53 -10.50
C SER A 119 -1.95 0.49 -11.08
N LEU A 120 -3.27 0.26 -10.98
CA LEU A 120 -4.28 1.19 -11.49
C LEU A 120 -4.30 2.50 -10.68
N ALA A 121 -4.04 2.43 -9.38
CA ALA A 121 -3.97 3.58 -8.49
C ALA A 121 -2.75 4.49 -8.76
N MET A 122 -1.68 4.00 -9.40
CA MET A 122 -0.55 4.84 -9.83
C MET A 122 -0.96 5.95 -10.81
N LEU A 123 -2.15 5.88 -11.40
CA LEU A 123 -2.77 7.01 -12.07
C LEU A 123 -3.65 7.79 -11.06
N ASP A 124 -3.26 9.01 -10.70
CA ASP A 124 -3.95 9.81 -9.68
C ASP A 124 -5.47 9.95 -9.89
N LYS A 125 -5.92 10.04 -11.16
CA LYS A 125 -7.34 10.12 -11.53
C LYS A 125 -8.18 8.91 -11.05
N ASN A 126 -7.54 7.78 -10.78
CA ASN A 126 -8.21 6.57 -10.32
C ASN A 126 -8.33 6.50 -8.79
N LYS A 127 -7.47 7.18 -8.02
CA LYS A 127 -7.41 7.05 -6.56
C LYS A 127 -8.74 7.37 -5.89
N ALA A 128 -9.39 8.47 -6.31
CA ALA A 128 -10.70 8.86 -5.79
C ALA A 128 -11.80 7.83 -6.11
N LYS A 129 -11.76 7.19 -7.30
CA LYS A 129 -12.75 6.16 -7.68
C LYS A 129 -12.67 4.93 -6.78
N PHE A 130 -11.46 4.45 -6.48
CA PHE A 130 -11.26 3.36 -5.52
C PHE A 130 -11.73 3.73 -4.10
N GLY A 131 -11.55 5.00 -3.71
CA GLY A 131 -12.13 5.53 -2.47
C GLY A 131 -13.66 5.41 -2.43
N VAL A 132 -14.32 5.89 -3.49
CA VAL A 132 -15.79 5.80 -3.66
C VAL A 132 -16.27 4.36 -3.72
N GLY A 133 -15.52 3.46 -4.37
CA GLY A 133 -15.81 2.03 -4.46
C GLY A 133 -15.60 1.25 -3.17
N GLY A 134 -15.24 1.91 -2.05
CA GLY A 134 -15.07 1.24 -0.76
C GLY A 134 -13.80 0.39 -0.65
N THR A 135 -12.83 0.56 -1.55
CA THR A 135 -11.59 -0.21 -1.53
C THR A 135 -10.73 0.10 -0.30
N ILE A 136 -10.74 1.34 0.20
CA ILE A 136 -9.94 1.75 1.37
C ILE A 136 -10.31 0.97 2.64
N PRO A 137 -11.56 1.00 3.14
CA PRO A 137 -11.94 0.23 4.33
C PRO A 137 -11.77 -1.28 4.12
N LEU A 138 -11.99 -1.77 2.90
CA LEU A 138 -11.75 -3.17 2.56
C LEU A 138 -10.29 -3.58 2.79
N LEU A 139 -9.33 -2.83 2.24
CA LEU A 139 -7.90 -3.13 2.40
C LEU A 139 -7.48 -3.10 3.87
N ILE A 140 -7.98 -2.14 4.66
CA ILE A 140 -7.67 -2.05 6.10
C ILE A 140 -8.20 -3.27 6.85
N ASN A 141 -9.45 -3.67 6.59
CA ASN A 141 -10.04 -4.86 7.21
C ASN A 141 -9.29 -6.14 6.81
N SER A 142 -8.91 -6.27 5.53
CA SER A 142 -8.14 -7.41 5.03
C SER A 142 -6.75 -7.52 5.67
N VAL A 143 -6.10 -6.40 5.99
CA VAL A 143 -4.81 -6.39 6.70
C VAL A 143 -4.98 -6.74 8.18
N SER A 144 -6.01 -6.21 8.85
CA SER A 144 -6.26 -6.42 10.29
C SER A 144 -6.47 -7.91 10.64
N GLY A 145 -7.21 -8.65 9.82
CA GLY A 145 -7.51 -10.07 10.08
C GLY A 145 -6.46 -11.05 9.55
N ARG A 146 -5.41 -10.59 8.85
CA ARG A 146 -4.55 -11.46 8.05
C ARG A 146 -3.07 -11.06 8.02
N THR A 147 -2.47 -10.72 9.16
CA THR A 147 -1.02 -10.41 9.23
C THR A 147 -0.13 -11.53 8.68
N ARG A 148 -0.63 -12.78 8.61
CA ARG A 148 0.04 -13.95 8.02
C ARG A 148 -0.39 -14.30 6.59
N CYS A 149 -1.19 -13.47 5.92
CA CYS A 149 -1.60 -13.75 4.55
C CYS A 149 -0.49 -13.39 3.57
N ALA A 150 -0.24 -14.29 2.62
CA ALA A 150 0.75 -14.09 1.56
C ALA A 150 0.51 -12.82 0.72
N ALA A 151 -0.69 -12.23 0.76
CA ALA A 151 -1.04 -11.00 0.06
C ALA A 151 -0.88 -9.72 0.90
N ALA A 152 -0.51 -9.80 2.19
CA ALA A 152 -0.48 -8.66 3.10
C ALA A 152 0.39 -7.50 2.60
N HIS A 153 1.57 -7.80 2.05
CA HIS A 153 2.43 -6.79 1.45
C HIS A 153 1.75 -6.08 0.26
N HIS A 154 1.08 -6.82 -0.62
CA HIS A 154 0.38 -6.25 -1.77
C HIS A 154 -0.83 -5.40 -1.36
N LEU A 155 -1.58 -5.83 -0.33
CA LEU A 155 -2.67 -5.05 0.26
C LEU A 155 -2.16 -3.72 0.82
N LEU A 156 -1.07 -3.76 1.59
CA LEU A 156 -0.45 -2.56 2.16
C LEU A 156 0.15 -1.64 1.09
N SER A 157 0.80 -2.19 0.05
CA SER A 157 1.29 -1.38 -1.08
C SER A 157 0.14 -0.69 -1.82
N SER A 158 -0.99 -1.39 -2.00
CA SER A 158 -2.19 -0.81 -2.62
C SER A 158 -2.76 0.32 -1.76
N LEU A 159 -2.83 0.12 -0.44
CA LEU A 159 -3.29 1.14 0.49
C LEU A 159 -2.35 2.36 0.46
N ALA A 160 -1.04 2.16 0.50
CA ALA A 160 -0.04 3.22 0.42
C ALA A 160 -0.18 4.07 -0.86
N GLU A 161 -0.43 3.43 -2.00
CA GLU A 161 -0.66 4.15 -3.25
C GLU A 161 -1.97 4.95 -3.24
N LEU A 162 -3.05 4.33 -2.74
CA LEU A 162 -4.36 4.96 -2.71
C LEU A 162 -4.45 6.15 -1.74
N VAL A 163 -3.80 6.06 -0.58
CA VAL A 163 -3.78 7.15 0.41
C VAL A 163 -2.79 8.27 0.08
N GLN A 164 -2.10 8.21 -1.07
CA GLN A 164 -1.45 9.40 -1.60
C GLN A 164 -2.47 10.49 -1.97
N PHE A 165 -3.73 10.11 -2.22
CA PHE A 165 -4.84 11.05 -2.40
C PHE A 165 -5.45 11.42 -1.04
N HIS A 166 -5.44 12.71 -0.70
CA HIS A 166 -5.93 13.23 0.58
C HIS A 166 -7.34 12.75 0.97
N GLY A 167 -8.28 12.71 0.02
CA GLY A 167 -9.64 12.23 0.31
C GLY A 167 -9.67 10.79 0.82
N ASN A 168 -8.74 9.94 0.35
CA ASN A 168 -8.62 8.57 0.82
C ASN A 168 -7.95 8.48 2.20
N CYS A 169 -7.12 9.46 2.61
CA CYS A 169 -6.57 9.51 3.97
C CYS A 169 -7.69 9.62 5.01
N THR A 170 -8.64 10.55 4.81
CA THR A 170 -9.80 10.70 5.69
C THR A 170 -10.62 9.41 5.78
N VAL A 171 -10.88 8.75 4.64
CA VAL A 171 -11.59 7.47 4.62
C VAL A 171 -10.80 6.40 5.40
N ALA A 172 -9.47 6.34 5.25
CA ALA A 172 -8.63 5.37 5.93
C ALA A 172 -8.61 5.59 7.45
N VAL A 173 -8.48 6.83 7.92
CA VAL A 173 -8.48 7.15 9.35
C VAL A 173 -9.82 6.75 9.99
N ARG A 174 -10.94 7.09 9.34
CA ARG A 174 -12.29 6.72 9.80
C ARG A 174 -12.54 5.22 9.79
N ALA A 175 -11.88 4.49 8.89
CA ALA A 175 -11.87 3.03 8.86
C ALA A 175 -10.87 2.39 9.84
N ALA A 176 -10.38 3.14 10.83
CA ALA A 176 -9.46 2.70 11.87
C ALA A 176 -8.10 2.20 11.34
N ALA A 177 -7.58 2.80 10.26
CA ALA A 177 -6.26 2.45 9.73
C ALA A 177 -5.14 2.60 10.77
N VAL A 178 -5.15 3.67 11.58
CA VAL A 178 -4.08 3.97 12.53
C VAL A 178 -3.85 2.83 13.55
N PRO A 179 -4.84 2.40 14.35
CA PRO A 179 -4.63 1.31 15.30
C PRO A 179 -4.29 -0.01 14.62
N VAL A 180 -4.88 -0.31 13.45
CA VAL A 180 -4.57 -1.53 12.68
C VAL A 180 -3.10 -1.55 12.26
N LEU A 181 -2.58 -0.46 11.70
CA LEU A 181 -1.20 -0.39 11.24
C LEU A 181 -0.20 -0.41 12.40
N ILE A 182 -0.52 0.21 13.54
CA ILE A 182 0.30 0.12 14.76
C ILE A 182 0.36 -1.34 15.26
N GLN A 183 -0.74 -2.08 15.18
CA GLN A 183 -0.74 -3.50 15.52
C GLN A 183 0.14 -4.33 14.57
N VAL A 184 0.10 -4.05 13.26
CA VAL A 184 0.98 -4.70 12.28
C VAL A 184 2.45 -4.44 12.60
N ILE A 185 2.80 -3.19 12.90
CA ILE A 185 4.18 -2.78 13.25
C ILE A 185 4.69 -3.50 14.50
N LYS A 186 3.82 -3.72 15.51
CA LYS A 186 4.18 -4.41 16.76
C LYS A 186 4.27 -5.93 16.64
N SER A 187 3.78 -6.51 15.55
CA SER A 187 3.78 -7.97 15.40
C SER A 187 5.21 -8.49 15.18
N ALA A 188 5.58 -9.55 15.90
CA ALA A 188 6.92 -10.15 15.87
C ALA A 188 7.34 -10.67 14.48
N ASP A 189 6.35 -10.98 13.63
CA ASP A 189 6.53 -11.48 12.26
C ASP A 189 6.52 -10.34 11.20
N GLY A 190 6.38 -9.09 11.65
CA GLY A 190 6.02 -7.94 10.81
C GLY A 190 7.18 -7.08 10.31
N GLU A 191 8.46 -7.48 10.45
CA GLU A 191 9.58 -6.63 10.04
C GLU A 191 9.47 -6.22 8.56
N ASP A 192 9.02 -7.13 7.69
CA ASP A 192 8.79 -6.91 6.26
C ASP A 192 7.57 -6.01 5.97
N LEU A 193 6.59 -5.94 6.88
CA LEU A 193 5.36 -5.17 6.71
C LEU A 193 5.39 -3.83 7.46
N ALA A 194 6.26 -3.69 8.45
CA ALA A 194 6.39 -2.52 9.31
C ALA A 194 6.78 -1.28 8.49
N GLY A 195 7.74 -1.41 7.56
CA GLY A 195 8.18 -0.30 6.72
C GLY A 195 7.03 0.30 5.90
N THR A 196 6.27 -0.55 5.20
CA THR A 196 5.10 -0.11 4.40
C THR A 196 3.99 0.45 5.30
N SER A 197 3.75 -0.16 6.47
CA SER A 197 2.76 0.33 7.44
C SER A 197 3.12 1.72 7.98
N LEU A 198 4.39 1.94 8.30
CA LEU A 198 4.92 3.25 8.73
C LEU A 198 4.83 4.28 7.61
N ALA A 199 5.07 3.89 6.35
CA ALA A 199 4.88 4.77 5.21
C ALA A 199 3.41 5.22 5.07
N VAL A 200 2.45 4.30 5.23
CA VAL A 200 1.02 4.64 5.25
C VAL A 200 0.71 5.58 6.41
N LEU A 201 1.14 5.27 7.64
CA LEU A 201 0.95 6.15 8.79
C LEU A 201 1.56 7.55 8.56
N GLY A 202 2.73 7.63 7.96
CA GLY A 202 3.37 8.90 7.58
C GLY A 202 2.54 9.72 6.60
N LEU A 203 1.89 9.08 5.62
CA LEU A 203 0.96 9.74 4.70
C LEU A 203 -0.29 10.24 5.41
N LEU A 204 -0.87 9.44 6.32
CA LEU A 204 -2.04 9.85 7.12
C LEU A 204 -1.70 11.01 8.06
N ALA A 205 -0.51 10.99 8.66
CA ALA A 205 -0.01 12.02 9.59
C ALA A 205 0.28 13.38 8.95
N ARG A 206 0.24 13.50 7.61
CA ARG A 206 0.37 14.80 6.92
C ARG A 206 -0.83 15.72 7.14
N PHE A 207 -1.91 15.20 7.70
CA PHE A 207 -3.17 15.90 7.89
C PHE A 207 -3.65 15.75 9.33
N ASP A 208 -4.37 16.76 9.83
CA ASP A 208 -4.77 16.85 11.23
C ASP A 208 -5.57 15.63 11.70
N GLU A 209 -6.48 15.09 10.88
CA GLU A 209 -7.30 13.94 11.25
C GLU A 209 -6.44 12.70 11.54
N GLY A 210 -5.46 12.41 10.67
CA GLY A 210 -4.54 11.28 10.86
C GLY A 210 -3.53 11.52 11.97
N LEU A 211 -3.03 12.75 12.12
CA LEU A 211 -2.10 13.09 13.19
C LEU A 211 -2.78 13.05 14.57
N ASN A 212 -4.00 13.56 14.68
CA ASN A 212 -4.79 13.47 15.91
C ASN A 212 -5.11 12.01 16.25
N ALA A 213 -5.44 11.18 15.26
CA ALA A 213 -5.62 9.74 15.48
C ALA A 213 -4.33 9.06 16.00
N LEU A 214 -3.16 9.45 15.50
CA LEU A 214 -1.87 8.97 16.03
C LEU A 214 -1.62 9.46 17.46
N LYS A 215 -1.82 10.75 17.76
CA LYS A 215 -1.66 11.31 19.12
C LYS A 215 -2.56 10.60 20.14
N ASN A 216 -3.79 10.28 19.74
CA ASN A 216 -4.76 9.59 20.59
C ASN A 216 -4.51 8.07 20.67
N THR A 217 -3.54 7.54 19.92
CA THR A 217 -3.16 6.13 20.01
C THR A 217 -2.24 5.92 21.20
N GLY A 218 -2.70 5.13 22.18
CA GLY A 218 -1.94 4.84 23.40
C GLY A 218 -0.56 4.26 23.10
N GLN A 219 0.47 4.79 23.79
CA GLN A 219 1.87 4.35 23.67
C GLN A 219 2.46 4.49 22.24
N VAL A 220 1.93 5.37 21.39
CA VAL A 220 2.47 5.59 20.04
C VAL A 220 3.95 5.95 20.07
N VAL A 221 4.38 6.80 21.01
CA VAL A 221 5.79 7.20 21.19
C VAL A 221 6.67 6.00 21.50
N ASN A 222 6.32 5.20 22.51
CA ASN A 222 7.04 3.95 22.84
C ASN A 222 7.12 3.01 21.63
N SER A 223 6.02 2.87 20.89
CA SER A 223 5.94 2.02 19.71
C SER A 223 6.94 2.47 18.63
N MET A 224 7.05 3.77 18.38
CA MET A 224 8.01 4.30 17.41
C MET A 224 9.45 4.15 17.91
N VAL A 225 9.71 4.38 19.20
CA VAL A 225 11.04 4.18 19.78
C VAL A 225 11.48 2.71 19.71
N ASP A 226 10.56 1.77 19.92
CA ASP A 226 10.84 0.34 19.74
C ASP A 226 11.18 -0.01 18.29
N VAL A 227 10.53 0.63 17.30
CA VAL A 227 10.91 0.49 15.89
C VAL A 227 12.33 1.02 15.63
N LEU A 228 12.73 2.13 16.26
CA LEU A 228 14.09 2.69 16.13
C LEU A 228 15.18 1.73 16.64
N LYS A 229 14.85 0.85 17.61
CA LYS A 229 15.75 -0.21 18.11
C LYS A 229 15.96 -1.34 17.11
N GLY A 230 15.06 -1.51 16.14
CA GLY A 230 15.11 -2.55 15.11
C GLY A 230 16.32 -2.42 14.17
N ARG A 231 16.41 -3.30 13.17
CA ARG A 231 17.52 -3.29 12.19
C ARG A 231 17.11 -2.71 10.84
N CYS A 232 15.83 -2.82 10.45
CA CYS A 232 15.32 -2.28 9.19
C CYS A 232 15.40 -0.74 9.12
N MET A 233 16.28 -0.22 8.25
CA MET A 233 16.50 1.22 8.07
C MET A 233 15.28 1.96 7.51
N LEU A 234 14.48 1.30 6.67
CA LEU A 234 13.24 1.89 6.15
C LEU A 234 12.23 2.12 7.29
N SER A 235 12.11 1.16 8.20
CA SER A 235 11.25 1.30 9.38
C SER A 235 11.76 2.38 10.32
N LYS A 236 13.09 2.50 10.53
CA LYS A 236 13.65 3.60 11.32
C LYS A 236 13.34 4.96 10.73
N GLU A 237 13.45 5.10 9.40
CA GLU A 237 13.10 6.33 8.71
C GLU A 237 11.64 6.71 8.94
N GLY A 238 10.72 5.76 8.76
CA GLY A 238 9.28 5.99 8.95
C GLY A 238 8.92 6.33 10.40
N ALA A 239 9.52 5.63 11.37
CA ALA A 239 9.31 5.91 12.80
C ALA A 239 9.84 7.30 13.20
N ALA A 240 11.02 7.68 12.72
CA ALA A 240 11.57 9.00 12.96
C ALA A 240 10.69 10.10 12.33
N GLU A 241 10.11 9.86 11.15
CA GLU A 241 9.19 10.81 10.51
C GLU A 241 7.91 11.02 11.32
N ILE A 242 7.34 9.95 11.87
CA ILE A 242 6.15 10.02 12.72
C ILE A 242 6.47 10.76 14.02
N LEU A 243 7.60 10.46 14.67
CA LEU A 243 8.03 11.15 15.89
C LEU A 243 8.23 12.64 15.67
N LEU A 244 8.84 13.04 14.55
CA LEU A 244 9.01 14.46 14.22
C LEU A 244 7.66 15.19 14.19
N ARG A 245 6.68 14.64 13.47
CA ARG A 245 5.33 15.24 13.39
C ARG A 245 4.61 15.25 14.73
N LEU A 246 4.77 14.20 15.54
CA LEU A 246 4.17 14.16 16.87
C LEU A 246 4.77 15.23 17.77
N PHE A 247 6.09 15.48 17.69
CA PHE A 247 6.76 16.48 18.52
C PHE A 247 6.51 17.90 18.05
N ASP A 248 6.28 18.12 16.75
CA ASP A 248 5.83 19.41 16.22
C ASP A 248 4.49 19.85 16.81
N GLU A 249 3.62 18.89 17.17
CA GLU A 249 2.20 19.13 17.47
C GLU A 249 1.80 18.69 18.88
N SER A 250 2.74 18.19 19.69
CA SER A 250 2.51 17.70 21.05
C SER A 250 3.80 17.66 21.88
N GLU A 251 3.98 18.68 22.71
CA GLU A 251 5.03 18.71 23.75
C GLU A 251 4.93 17.52 24.72
N GLY A 252 3.71 17.02 24.96
CA GLY A 252 3.49 15.81 25.75
C GLY A 252 4.19 14.59 25.14
N CYS A 253 4.11 14.42 23.82
CA CYS A 253 4.77 13.32 23.13
C CYS A 253 6.29 13.44 23.20
N LEU A 254 6.84 14.66 23.12
CA LEU A 254 8.27 14.90 23.28
C LEU A 254 8.74 14.56 24.70
N ARG A 255 8.03 15.02 25.73
CA ARG A 255 8.32 14.67 27.13
C ARG A 255 8.27 13.16 27.38
N ASP A 256 7.28 12.48 26.81
CA ASP A 256 7.17 11.03 26.93
C ASP A 256 8.36 10.32 26.27
N ALA A 257 8.87 10.83 25.15
CA ALA A 257 10.06 10.27 24.50
C ALA A 257 11.33 10.50 25.32
N LEU A 258 11.48 11.69 25.93
CA LEU A 258 12.64 12.02 26.78
C LEU A 258 12.68 11.21 28.09
N ARG A 259 11.54 10.68 28.54
CA ARG A 259 11.47 9.75 29.68
C ARG A 259 12.00 8.35 29.34
N ILE A 260 12.22 8.03 28.06
CA ILE A 260 12.76 6.74 27.62
C ILE A 260 14.31 6.82 27.63
N PRO A 261 15.01 6.12 28.54
CA PRO A 261 16.44 6.32 28.79
C PRO A 261 17.34 6.14 27.55
N GLU A 262 16.99 5.21 26.67
CA GLU A 262 17.76 4.90 25.47
C GLU A 262 17.47 5.82 24.28
N PHE A 263 16.46 6.70 24.35
CA PHE A 263 15.97 7.45 23.19
C PHE A 263 17.05 8.32 22.54
N LEU A 264 17.75 9.14 23.33
CA LEU A 264 18.81 10.02 22.80
C LEU A 264 19.98 9.23 22.21
N ASN A 265 20.35 8.11 22.83
CA ASN A 265 21.41 7.23 22.34
C ASN A 265 21.03 6.56 21.00
N LEU A 266 19.76 6.15 20.85
CA LEU A 266 19.24 5.62 19.59
C LEU A 266 19.29 6.66 18.46
N LEU A 267 18.89 7.90 18.74
CA LEU A 267 18.96 8.98 17.76
C LEU A 267 20.41 9.30 17.36
N ALA A 268 21.32 9.33 18.33
CA ALA A 268 22.74 9.54 18.07
C ALA A 268 23.31 8.43 17.16
N ASP A 269 23.03 7.16 17.45
CA ASP A 269 23.46 6.04 16.60
C ASP A 269 22.89 6.15 15.17
N ILE A 270 21.59 6.44 15.03
CA ILE A 270 20.93 6.58 13.73
C ILE A 270 21.51 7.78 12.95
N SER A 271 21.86 8.88 13.62
CA SER A 271 22.46 10.06 12.99
C SER A 271 23.81 9.78 12.31
N VAL A 272 24.50 8.71 12.73
CA VAL A 272 25.79 8.29 12.18
C VAL A 272 25.63 7.10 11.22
N ARG A 273 24.86 6.09 11.61
CA ARG A 273 24.78 4.78 10.92
C ARG A 273 23.53 4.61 10.04
N GLY A 274 22.59 5.54 10.09
CA GLY A 274 21.33 5.46 9.34
C GLY A 274 21.49 5.68 7.83
N SER A 275 20.41 5.40 7.08
CA SER A 275 20.27 5.87 5.69
C SER A 275 20.36 7.40 5.62
N ALA A 276 20.63 7.98 4.44
CA ALA A 276 20.69 9.44 4.29
C ALA A 276 19.47 10.15 4.88
N LYS A 277 18.27 9.62 4.59
CA LYS A 277 17.00 10.16 5.11
C LYS A 277 16.80 9.90 6.60
N ALA A 278 17.21 8.75 7.12
CA ALA A 278 17.13 8.47 8.55
C ALA A 278 18.09 9.36 9.37
N ARG A 279 19.29 9.62 8.85
CA ARG A 279 20.27 10.54 9.47
C ARG A 279 19.74 11.97 9.55
N GLU A 280 19.17 12.46 8.46
CA GLU A 280 18.53 13.77 8.40
C GLU A 280 17.43 13.90 9.47
N LYS A 281 16.49 12.95 9.51
CA LYS A 281 15.39 12.95 10.48
C LYS A 281 15.88 12.82 11.93
N ALA A 282 16.89 11.98 12.19
CA ALA A 282 17.49 11.84 13.52
C ALA A 282 18.18 13.14 13.97
N GLY A 283 18.86 13.85 13.07
CA GLY A 283 19.44 15.17 13.35
C GLY A 283 18.39 16.21 13.73
N LEU A 284 17.25 16.22 13.03
CA LEU A 284 16.12 17.10 13.38
C LEU A 284 15.53 16.76 14.75
N LEU A 285 15.37 15.47 15.07
CA LEU A 285 14.88 15.03 16.38
C LEU A 285 15.85 15.43 17.50
N LEU A 286 17.16 15.25 17.31
CA LEU A 286 18.18 15.68 18.28
C LEU A 286 18.16 17.19 18.49
N LYS A 287 17.99 17.99 17.43
CA LYS A 287 17.87 19.43 17.56
C LYS A 287 16.65 19.81 18.43
N LYS A 288 15.50 19.19 18.18
CA LYS A 288 14.27 19.43 18.96
C LYS A 288 14.41 19.03 20.43
N THR A 289 15.06 17.90 20.72
CA THR A 289 15.29 17.49 22.11
C THR A 289 16.24 18.45 22.84
N MET A 290 17.21 19.03 22.14
CA MET A 290 18.08 20.06 22.72
C MET A 290 17.32 21.36 23.01
N GLU A 291 16.48 21.81 22.09
CA GLU A 291 15.65 23.02 22.26
C GLU A 291 14.72 22.88 23.48
N ALA A 292 14.06 21.73 23.65
CA ALA A 292 13.20 21.49 24.81
C ALA A 292 13.95 21.40 26.15
N ASN A 293 15.22 20.98 26.15
CA ASN A 293 16.05 20.96 27.37
C ASN A 293 16.58 22.35 27.75
N ILE A 294 16.60 23.32 26.81
CA ILE A 294 17.02 24.71 27.06
C ILE A 294 15.86 25.53 27.67
N ASP A 295 14.65 24.98 27.72
CA ASP A 295 13.44 25.67 28.19
C ASP A 295 12.93 25.16 29.57
N PRO A 296 13.75 25.12 30.65
CA PRO A 296 13.31 24.65 31.95
C PRO A 296 12.35 25.61 32.69
N TYR A 297 12.02 26.77 32.10
CA TYR A 297 11.22 27.82 32.75
C TYR A 297 9.72 27.79 32.44
N SER A 298 9.23 26.85 31.63
CA SER A 298 7.79 26.75 31.32
C SER A 298 6.97 25.95 32.34
N ASP A 299 7.61 25.15 33.21
CA ASP A 299 6.92 24.32 34.22
C ASP A 299 6.78 25.00 35.59
N GLU A 300 7.48 26.11 35.87
CA GLU A 300 7.42 26.78 37.18
C GLU A 300 6.28 27.83 37.32
N THR A 301 5.63 28.24 36.23
CA THR A 301 4.60 29.30 36.31
C THR A 301 3.19 28.79 36.63
N ALA A 302 2.98 27.48 36.76
CA ALA A 302 1.67 26.88 37.08
C ALA A 302 1.43 26.61 38.58
N MET A 303 2.38 26.94 39.47
CA MET A 303 2.30 26.65 40.91
C MET A 303 2.04 27.89 41.81
N PHE A 304 1.75 29.05 41.22
CA PHE A 304 1.33 30.23 41.99
C PHE A 304 0.15 30.92 41.31
N PHE A 305 -1.07 30.39 41.50
CA PHE A 305 -2.30 31.13 41.75
C PHE A 305 -3.38 30.19 42.30
#